data_AF-F9W014-F1
#
_entry.id   AF-F9W014-F1
#
_cell.length_a   1.000
_cell.length_b   1.000
_cell.length_c   1.000
_cell.angle_alpha   90.00
_cell.angle_beta   90.00
_cell.angle_gamma   90.00
#
_symmetry.space_group_name_H-M   'P 1'
#
loop_
_entity.id
_entity.type
_entity.pdbx_description
1 polymer ?
#
loop_
_entity_poly.entity_id
_entity_poly.type
_entity_poly.pdbx_seq_one_letter_code
_entity_poly.pdbx_strand_id
1 'polypeptide(L)'
;MSGSGAGVVIVGAGLGGIRVAENLRNNGFADPITLVGAEDHPPYDRPPLSKSVLLGKDDRVDLKPAEFYAESDITLRLGSAVTSVSPADRTVTLASGDTAVYDTLVLATGLDPRPFPGLADTVAGVHMIRTYDDAIALREDIDSASTAVVIGAGFIGCEVAASLTSRGLSVSLVEPAPPRWRLRSARRSGSWSRGSTPTTAWICAPGSVWPRSSSPTVREGRRSTR
;
A
#
# COMPACT_ATOMS: atom_id res chain seq x y z
N MET A 1 37.28 -3.81 18.87
CA MET A 1 36.46 -3.30 19.98
C MET A 1 35.06 -3.88 19.80
N SER A 2 34.82 -5.05 20.38
CA SER A 2 33.55 -5.77 20.33
C SER A 2 32.62 -5.16 21.38
N GLY A 3 31.84 -4.17 20.96
CA GLY A 3 30.71 -3.66 21.74
C GLY A 3 29.51 -4.54 21.42
N SER A 4 29.11 -5.39 22.35
CA SER A 4 27.81 -6.08 22.32
C SER A 4 26.69 -5.07 22.60
N GLY A 5 26.52 -4.12 21.68
CA GLY A 5 25.42 -3.16 21.68
C GLY A 5 24.10 -3.83 21.30
N ALA A 6 22.98 -3.20 21.64
CA ALA A 6 21.66 -3.65 21.21
C ALA A 6 21.47 -3.51 19.69
N GLY A 7 22.35 -2.79 19.00
CA GLY A 7 22.42 -2.72 17.54
C GLY A 7 21.33 -1.84 16.93
N VAL A 8 20.89 -2.18 15.72
CA VAL A 8 19.90 -1.41 14.96
C VAL A 8 18.57 -2.15 14.93
N VAL A 9 17.49 -1.47 15.34
CA VAL A 9 16.12 -1.92 15.09
C VAL A 9 15.53 -1.10 13.95
N ILE A 10 15.03 -1.79 12.93
CA ILE A 10 14.38 -1.20 11.75
C ILE A 10 12.90 -1.57 11.81
N VAL A 11 12.04 -0.58 11.98
CA VAL A 11 10.58 -0.75 12.04
C VAL A 11 9.99 -0.54 10.66
N GLY A 12 9.59 -1.63 10.01
CA GLY A 12 9.01 -1.66 8.68
C GLY A 12 9.80 -2.57 7.74
N ALA A 13 9.33 -3.81 7.58
CA ALA A 13 9.88 -4.82 6.67
C ALA A 13 9.47 -4.62 5.19
N GLY A 14 9.37 -3.37 4.74
CA GLY A 14 9.18 -3.03 3.32
C GLY A 14 10.50 -2.76 2.60
N LEU A 15 10.42 -2.33 1.32
CA LEU A 15 11.58 -1.95 0.51
C LEU A 15 12.54 -0.98 1.24
N GLY A 16 12.00 0.02 1.95
CA GLY A 16 12.82 0.97 2.71
C GLY A 16 13.66 0.28 3.80
N GLY A 17 13.05 -0.58 4.62
CA GLY A 17 13.73 -1.24 5.72
C GLY A 17 14.77 -2.25 5.27
N ILE A 18 14.45 -3.08 4.27
CA ILE A 18 15.42 -4.05 3.74
C ILE A 18 16.61 -3.36 3.08
N ARG A 19 16.40 -2.23 2.38
CA ARG A 19 17.52 -1.46 1.81
C ARG A 19 18.41 -0.86 2.89
N VAL A 20 17.86 -0.44 4.02
CA VAL A 20 18.68 0.01 5.16
C VAL A 20 19.53 -1.15 5.69
N ALA A 21 18.93 -2.31 5.95
CA ALA A 21 19.64 -3.48 6.45
C ALA A 21 20.76 -3.94 5.50
N GLU A 22 20.46 -4.03 4.20
CA GLU A 22 21.45 -4.33 3.15
C GLU A 22 22.62 -3.35 3.15
N ASN A 23 22.32 -2.05 3.19
CA ASN A 23 23.37 -1.04 3.14
C ASN A 23 24.22 -1.03 4.41
N LEU A 24 23.64 -1.28 5.59
CA LEU A 24 24.41 -1.45 6.81
C LEU A 24 25.44 -2.58 6.66
N ARG A 25 25.01 -3.76 6.20
CA ARG A 25 25.92 -4.91 5.99
C ARG A 25 26.95 -4.65 4.90
N ASN A 26 26.55 -4.10 3.76
CA ASN A 26 27.45 -3.78 2.66
C ASN A 26 28.53 -2.75 3.04
N ASN A 27 28.25 -1.89 4.03
CA ASN A 27 29.20 -0.90 4.54
C ASN A 27 29.96 -1.39 5.80
N GLY A 28 29.91 -2.68 6.11
CA GLY A 28 30.71 -3.28 7.18
C GLY A 28 30.16 -3.08 8.60
N PHE A 29 28.89 -2.70 8.75
CA PHE A 29 28.24 -2.67 10.06
C PHE A 29 28.15 -4.09 10.63
N ALA A 30 28.73 -4.33 11.80
CA ALA A 30 28.90 -5.66 12.38
C ALA A 30 27.94 -5.96 13.55
N ASP A 31 27.29 -4.95 14.13
CA ASP A 31 26.41 -5.15 15.28
C ASP A 31 25.05 -5.75 14.84
N PRO A 32 24.23 -6.25 15.78
CA PRO A 32 22.94 -6.85 15.45
C PRO A 32 22.03 -5.93 14.64
N ILE A 33 21.33 -6.48 13.64
CA ILE A 33 20.26 -5.80 12.90
C ILE A 33 18.98 -6.61 13.10
N THR A 34 17.94 -5.96 13.62
CA THR A 34 16.59 -6.52 13.70
C THR A 34 15.65 -5.77 12.76
N LEU A 35 15.12 -6.46 11.76
CA LEU A 35 14.11 -5.94 10.85
C LEU A 35 12.72 -6.43 11.30
N VAL A 36 11.88 -5.50 11.72
CA VAL A 36 10.55 -5.78 12.27
C VAL A 36 9.47 -5.44 11.25
N GLY A 37 8.59 -6.40 10.95
CA GLY A 37 7.45 -6.25 10.04
C GLY A 37 6.14 -6.53 10.74
N ALA A 38 5.11 -5.75 10.41
CA ALA A 38 3.75 -5.98 10.89
C ALA A 38 3.03 -7.13 10.12
N GLU A 39 3.45 -7.38 8.88
CA GLU A 39 2.92 -8.45 8.03
C GLU A 39 3.68 -9.76 8.31
N ASP A 40 3.03 -10.91 8.07
CA ASP A 40 3.62 -12.25 8.21
C ASP A 40 4.51 -12.65 7.02
N HIS A 41 4.64 -11.76 6.04
CA HIS A 41 5.40 -11.98 4.80
C HIS A 41 6.81 -11.39 4.89
N PRO A 42 7.84 -12.05 4.33
CA PRO A 42 9.16 -11.45 4.20
C PRO A 42 9.09 -10.20 3.30
N PRO A 43 10.05 -9.27 3.38
CA PRO A 43 10.10 -8.09 2.52
C PRO A 43 9.90 -8.42 1.04
N TYR A 44 8.85 -7.84 0.43
CA TYR A 44 8.45 -8.10 -0.95
C TYR A 44 8.24 -6.80 -1.75
N ASP A 45 8.22 -6.93 -3.09
CA ASP A 45 7.96 -5.84 -4.00
C ASP A 45 6.46 -5.58 -4.13
N ARG A 46 6.04 -4.34 -3.84
CA ARG A 46 4.63 -3.92 -3.84
C ARG A 46 4.04 -3.54 -5.22
N PRO A 47 4.79 -2.97 -6.19
CA PRO A 47 4.27 -2.62 -7.52
C PRO A 47 3.62 -3.77 -8.33
N PRO A 48 4.03 -5.04 -8.20
CA PRO A 48 3.32 -6.17 -8.81
C PRO A 48 1.91 -6.42 -8.24
N LEU A 49 1.62 -5.96 -7.01
CA LEU A 49 0.35 -6.26 -6.32
C LEU A 49 -0.88 -5.82 -7.10
N SER A 50 -0.86 -4.65 -7.74
CA SER A 50 -1.97 -4.13 -8.57
C SER A 50 -2.00 -4.70 -10.00
N LYS A 51 -1.04 -5.56 -10.35
CA LYS A 51 -0.78 -6.05 -11.71
C LYS A 51 -0.68 -7.56 -11.73
N SER A 52 0.52 -8.11 -11.85
CA SER A 52 0.75 -9.53 -12.09
C SER A 52 0.28 -10.42 -10.94
N VAL A 53 0.41 -9.98 -9.68
CA VAL A 53 -0.11 -10.72 -8.52
C VAL A 53 -1.63 -10.77 -8.55
N LEU A 54 -2.28 -9.61 -8.75
CA LEU A 54 -3.73 -9.52 -8.89
C LEU A 54 -4.27 -10.34 -10.07
N LEU A 55 -3.49 -10.44 -11.15
CA LEU A 55 -3.82 -11.25 -12.33
C LEU A 55 -3.50 -12.75 -12.17
N GLY A 56 -2.94 -13.17 -11.02
CA GLY A 56 -2.53 -14.56 -10.77
C GLY A 56 -1.36 -15.03 -11.63
N LYS A 57 -0.49 -14.11 -12.06
CA LYS A 57 0.70 -14.39 -12.89
C LYS A 57 1.97 -14.56 -12.06
N ASP A 58 2.07 -13.83 -10.95
CA ASP A 58 3.19 -13.88 -10.03
C ASP A 58 2.68 -14.21 -8.62
N ASP A 59 3.14 -15.33 -8.05
CA ASP A 59 2.81 -15.69 -6.66
C ASP A 59 3.98 -15.45 -5.69
N ARG A 60 5.19 -15.18 -6.21
CA ARG A 60 6.38 -14.83 -5.42
C ARG A 60 6.93 -13.47 -5.83
N VAL A 61 6.95 -12.54 -4.88
CA VAL A 61 7.41 -11.16 -5.07
C VAL A 61 8.45 -10.74 -4.03
N ASP A 62 9.05 -11.70 -3.33
CA ASP A 62 10.06 -11.45 -2.30
C ASP A 62 11.26 -10.68 -2.87
N LEU A 63 11.71 -9.66 -2.13
CA LEU A 63 12.88 -8.85 -2.51
C LEU A 63 14.19 -9.62 -2.32
N LYS A 64 14.18 -10.62 -1.43
CA LYS A 64 15.32 -11.46 -1.09
C LYS A 64 14.90 -12.90 -0.85
N PRO A 65 15.77 -13.87 -1.20
CA PRO A 65 15.56 -15.26 -0.80
C PRO A 65 15.72 -15.40 0.72
N ALA A 66 15.13 -16.42 1.32
CA ALA A 66 15.12 -16.60 2.78
C ALA A 66 16.53 -16.73 3.38
N GLU A 67 17.46 -17.34 2.63
CA GLU A 67 18.84 -17.58 3.04
C GLU A 67 19.61 -16.27 3.23
N PHE A 68 19.26 -15.22 2.48
CA PHE A 68 19.92 -13.91 2.55
C PHE A 68 19.94 -13.34 3.97
N TYR A 69 18.85 -13.50 4.72
CA TYR A 69 18.72 -12.93 6.07
C TYR A 69 19.67 -13.61 7.04
N ALA A 70 19.79 -14.94 6.98
CA ALA A 70 20.72 -15.70 7.81
C ALA A 70 22.18 -15.42 7.42
N GLU A 71 22.49 -15.42 6.12
CA GLU A 71 23.85 -15.13 5.61
C GLU A 71 24.31 -13.71 5.91
N SER A 72 23.37 -12.76 5.98
CA SER A 72 23.64 -11.36 6.30
C SER A 72 23.52 -11.03 7.79
N ASP A 73 23.29 -12.02 8.66
CA ASP A 73 23.05 -11.82 10.09
C ASP A 73 21.98 -10.75 10.39
N ILE A 74 20.83 -10.85 9.70
CA ILE A 74 19.67 -9.99 9.88
C ILE A 74 18.57 -10.80 10.57
N THR A 75 18.20 -10.40 11.78
CA THR A 75 17.07 -10.99 12.49
C THR A 75 15.77 -10.44 11.90
N LEU A 76 14.97 -11.29 11.27
CA LEU A 76 13.66 -10.93 10.72
C LEU A 76 12.57 -11.28 11.74
N ARG A 77 11.81 -10.26 12.20
CA ARG A 77 10.65 -10.45 13.09
C ARG A 77 9.38 -10.04 12.34
N LEU A 78 8.69 -11.02 11.78
CA LEU A 78 7.43 -10.86 11.04
C LEU A 78 6.22 -10.98 11.98
N GLY A 79 5.04 -10.55 11.53
CA GLY A 79 3.80 -10.58 12.34
C GLY A 79 3.89 -9.76 13.63
N SER A 80 4.84 -8.84 13.71
CA SER A 80 5.31 -8.20 14.93
C SER A 80 5.15 -6.69 14.83
N ALA A 81 3.90 -6.22 14.75
CA ALA A 81 3.63 -4.78 14.65
C ALA A 81 4.21 -4.02 15.85
N VAL A 82 4.96 -2.94 15.60
CA VAL A 82 5.43 -2.03 16.66
C VAL A 82 4.32 -1.05 17.01
N THR A 83 3.92 -0.99 18.28
CA THR A 83 2.81 -0.18 18.78
C THR A 83 3.27 1.10 19.48
N SER A 84 4.48 1.12 20.03
CA SER A 84 5.05 2.31 20.65
C SER A 84 6.58 2.32 20.63
N VAL A 85 7.14 3.52 20.80
CA VAL A 85 8.58 3.78 20.89
C VAL A 85 8.84 4.57 22.16
N SER A 86 9.79 4.13 22.98
CA SER A 86 10.35 4.91 24.09
C SER A 86 11.77 5.37 23.72
N PRO A 87 11.96 6.63 23.31
CA PRO A 87 13.29 7.17 23.04
C PRO A 87 14.16 7.28 24.29
N ALA A 88 13.54 7.46 25.47
CA ALA A 88 14.25 7.56 26.74
C ALA A 88 14.88 6.22 27.14
N ASP A 89 14.11 5.14 27.00
CA ASP A 89 14.56 3.78 27.35
C ASP A 89 15.24 3.06 26.17
N ARG A 90 15.21 3.69 24.98
CA ARG A 90 15.65 3.12 23.69
C ARG A 90 15.02 1.76 23.40
N THR A 91 13.70 1.70 23.54
CA THR A 91 12.93 0.49 23.29
C THR A 91 11.78 0.72 22.31
N VAL A 92 11.41 -0.34 21.61
CA VAL A 92 10.13 -0.44 20.89
C VAL A 92 9.28 -1.53 21.53
N THR A 93 7.97 -1.32 21.58
CA THR A 93 7.00 -2.30 22.08
C THR A 93 6.27 -2.93 20.91
N LEU A 94 6.19 -4.26 20.89
CA LEU A 94 5.47 -5.04 19.89
C LEU A 94 4.00 -5.23 20.30
N ALA A 95 3.15 -5.56 19.34
CA ALA A 95 1.74 -5.85 19.59
C ALA A 95 1.52 -7.06 20.52
N SER A 96 2.50 -7.97 20.60
CA SER A 96 2.51 -9.07 21.58
C SER A 96 2.72 -8.61 23.03
N GLY A 97 3.19 -7.37 23.23
CA GLY A 97 3.65 -6.85 24.51
C GLY A 97 5.16 -7.01 24.74
N ASP A 98 5.87 -7.75 23.88
CA ASP A 98 7.32 -7.87 23.94
C ASP A 98 8.02 -6.54 23.64
N THR A 99 9.22 -6.36 24.17
CA THR A 99 10.05 -5.18 23.88
C THR A 99 11.33 -5.57 23.15
N ALA A 100 11.81 -4.66 22.30
CA ALA A 100 13.13 -4.74 21.67
C ALA A 100 13.93 -3.47 21.98
N VAL A 101 15.13 -3.65 22.53
CA VAL A 101 16.08 -2.57 22.83
C VAL A 101 16.87 -2.25 21.56
N TYR A 102 17.27 -0.99 21.39
CA TYR A 102 18.10 -0.56 20.27
C TYR A 102 19.18 0.44 20.70
N ASP A 103 20.28 0.49 19.95
CA ASP A 103 21.19 1.64 19.98
C ASP A 103 20.76 2.68 18.95
N THR A 104 20.30 2.23 17.79
CA THR A 104 19.74 3.06 16.72
C THR A 104 18.40 2.52 16.25
N LEU A 105 17.42 3.41 16.12
CA LEU A 105 16.09 3.10 15.59
C LEU A 105 15.92 3.71 14.20
N VAL A 106 15.44 2.91 13.26
CA VAL A 106 15.05 3.36 11.91
C VAL A 106 13.56 3.15 11.72
N LEU A 107 12.83 4.22 11.40
CA LEU A 107 11.41 4.17 11.07
C LEU A 107 11.23 4.10 9.55
N ALA A 108 10.84 2.92 9.06
CA ALA A 108 10.61 2.61 7.66
C ALA A 108 9.19 2.03 7.43
N THR A 109 8.20 2.51 8.21
CA THR A 109 6.82 1.98 8.26
C THR A 109 6.02 2.19 6.97
N GLY A 110 6.47 3.07 6.08
CA GLY A 110 5.77 3.33 4.83
C GLY A 110 4.49 4.14 5.03
N LEU A 111 3.43 3.76 4.34
CA LEU A 111 2.14 4.46 4.32
C LEU A 111 1.01 3.44 4.28
N ASP A 112 -0.13 3.82 4.87
CA ASP A 112 -1.36 3.05 4.81
C ASP A 112 -2.36 3.67 3.83
N PRO A 113 -3.22 2.84 3.20
CA PRO A 113 -4.34 3.35 2.44
C PRO A 113 -5.28 4.11 3.38
N ARG A 114 -5.72 5.31 2.97
CA ARG A 114 -6.81 6.00 3.66
C ARG A 114 -8.08 5.17 3.44
N PRO A 115 -8.96 4.89 4.43
CA PRO A 115 -10.31 4.29 4.28
C PRO A 115 -11.32 5.23 3.60
N PHE A 116 -12.29 4.71 2.82
CA PHE A 116 -13.39 5.50 2.29
C PHE A 116 -14.47 5.57 3.37
N PRO A 117 -14.87 6.78 3.80
CA PRO A 117 -15.80 6.91 4.91
C PRO A 117 -17.12 6.19 4.64
N GLY A 118 -17.50 5.30 5.56
CA GLY A 118 -18.82 4.67 5.58
C GLY A 118 -19.04 3.52 4.59
N LEU A 119 -18.04 3.07 3.83
CA LEU A 119 -18.19 1.91 2.93
C LEU A 119 -17.86 0.56 3.59
N ALA A 120 -16.79 0.49 4.37
CA ALA A 120 -16.29 -0.78 4.92
C ALA A 120 -17.32 -1.51 5.80
N ASP A 121 -18.12 -0.76 6.57
CA ASP A 121 -19.11 -1.34 7.49
C ASP A 121 -20.50 -1.53 6.85
N THR A 122 -20.70 -1.08 5.60
CA THR A 122 -22.03 -1.02 4.99
C THR A 122 -22.17 -1.89 3.74
N VAL A 123 -21.06 -2.26 3.10
CA VAL A 123 -21.07 -3.01 1.84
C VAL A 123 -20.01 -4.10 1.89
N ALA A 124 -20.39 -5.33 1.53
CA ALA A 124 -19.46 -6.44 1.34
C ALA A 124 -18.65 -6.27 0.03
N GLY A 125 -17.46 -6.87 -0.04
CA GLY A 125 -16.60 -6.79 -1.24
C GLY A 125 -15.94 -5.42 -1.44
N VAL A 126 -15.69 -4.70 -0.34
CA VAL A 126 -14.89 -3.47 -0.33
C VAL A 126 -13.43 -3.80 -0.07
N HIS A 127 -12.59 -3.53 -1.05
CA HIS A 127 -11.15 -3.82 -0.99
C HIS A 127 -10.31 -2.54 -1.02
N MET A 128 -9.23 -2.55 -0.24
CA MET A 128 -8.07 -1.68 -0.42
C MET A 128 -6.95 -2.53 -1.03
N ILE A 129 -5.94 -1.90 -1.64
CA ILE A 129 -4.77 -2.63 -2.14
C ILE A 129 -3.48 -1.99 -1.64
N ARG A 130 -2.85 -2.65 -0.66
CA ARG A 130 -1.57 -2.24 -0.09
C ARG A 130 -0.67 -3.42 0.23
N THR A 131 -1.23 -4.46 0.85
CA THR A 131 -0.50 -5.66 1.29
C THR A 131 -0.63 -6.79 0.26
N TYR A 132 0.16 -7.84 0.43
CA TYR A 132 0.00 -9.06 -0.35
C TYR A 132 -1.39 -9.68 -0.09
N ASP A 133 -1.80 -9.74 1.19
CA ASP A 133 -3.10 -10.30 1.58
C ASP A 133 -4.28 -9.51 1.00
N ASP A 134 -4.17 -8.18 0.90
CA ASP A 134 -5.15 -7.34 0.20
C ASP A 134 -5.32 -7.78 -1.27
N ALA A 135 -4.19 -8.04 -1.96
CA ALA A 135 -4.21 -8.42 -3.37
C ALA A 135 -4.80 -9.83 -3.56
N ILE A 136 -4.53 -10.75 -2.63
CA ILE A 136 -5.10 -12.10 -2.64
C ILE A 136 -6.60 -12.07 -2.35
N ALA A 137 -7.04 -11.35 -1.31
CA ALA A 137 -8.46 -11.22 -0.98
C ALA A 137 -9.26 -10.62 -2.14
N LEU A 138 -8.72 -9.59 -2.80
CA LEU A 138 -9.33 -9.02 -3.99
C LEU A 138 -9.37 -10.02 -5.16
N ARG A 139 -8.29 -10.79 -5.36
CA ARG A 139 -8.21 -11.82 -6.42
C ARG A 139 -9.27 -12.89 -6.26
N GLU A 140 -9.53 -13.33 -5.03
CA GLU A 140 -10.56 -14.31 -4.72
C GLU A 140 -11.98 -13.79 -5.06
N ASP A 141 -12.27 -12.53 -4.73
CA ASP A 141 -13.58 -11.93 -5.03
C ASP A 141 -13.80 -11.67 -6.53
N ILE A 142 -12.73 -11.36 -7.27
CA ILE A 142 -12.79 -11.11 -8.73
C ILE A 142 -13.41 -12.28 -9.48
N ASP A 143 -13.12 -13.53 -9.09
CA ASP A 143 -13.56 -14.72 -9.81
C ASP A 143 -15.09 -14.91 -9.78
N SER A 144 -15.76 -14.30 -8.81
CA SER A 144 -17.23 -14.32 -8.69
C SER A 144 -17.91 -13.02 -9.17
N ALA A 145 -17.12 -11.99 -9.48
CA ALA A 145 -17.62 -10.66 -9.81
C ALA A 145 -17.79 -10.46 -11.33
N SER A 146 -18.85 -9.74 -11.72
CA SER A 146 -19.09 -9.31 -13.11
C SER A 146 -18.79 -7.84 -13.35
N THR A 147 -18.75 -7.06 -12.28
CA THR A 147 -18.67 -5.61 -12.29
C THR A 147 -17.81 -5.13 -11.12
N ALA A 148 -17.15 -3.99 -11.28
CA ALA A 148 -16.36 -3.39 -10.23
C ALA A 148 -16.42 -1.86 -10.32
N VAL A 149 -16.43 -1.19 -9.17
CA VAL A 149 -16.27 0.26 -9.07
C VAL A 149 -14.92 0.55 -8.47
N VAL A 150 -14.03 1.18 -9.23
CA VAL A 150 -12.75 1.68 -8.72
C VAL A 150 -12.89 3.14 -8.28
N ILE A 151 -12.66 3.47 -7.01
CA ILE A 151 -12.66 4.89 -6.57
C ILE A 151 -11.20 5.36 -6.50
N GLY A 152 -10.89 6.49 -7.12
CA GLY A 152 -9.55 7.04 -7.25
C GLY A 152 -8.86 6.65 -8.56
N ALA A 153 -8.67 7.60 -9.47
CA ALA A 153 -7.93 7.47 -10.74
C ALA A 153 -6.46 7.88 -10.61
N GLY A 154 -5.84 7.56 -9.48
CA GLY A 154 -4.38 7.60 -9.32
C GLY A 154 -3.70 6.45 -10.07
N PHE A 155 -2.37 6.35 -9.98
CA PHE A 155 -1.61 5.26 -10.63
C PHE A 155 -2.15 3.88 -10.25
N ILE A 156 -2.26 3.60 -8.94
CA ILE A 156 -2.76 2.31 -8.43
C ILE A 156 -4.18 2.05 -8.92
N GLY A 157 -5.07 3.05 -8.86
CA GLY A 157 -6.46 2.86 -9.29
C GLY A 157 -6.61 2.59 -10.78
N CYS A 158 -5.82 3.26 -11.62
CA CYS A 158 -5.79 2.98 -13.06
C CYS A 158 -5.21 1.59 -13.37
N GLU A 159 -4.16 1.16 -12.66
CA GLU A 159 -3.58 -0.17 -12.81
C GLU A 159 -4.58 -1.26 -12.40
N VAL A 160 -5.22 -1.10 -11.24
CA VAL A 160 -6.29 -1.98 -10.77
C VAL A 160 -7.44 -2.03 -11.78
N ALA A 161 -7.94 -0.89 -12.24
CA ALA A 161 -9.01 -0.84 -13.21
C ALA A 161 -8.65 -1.59 -14.51
N ALA A 162 -7.41 -1.43 -14.98
CA ALA A 162 -6.90 -2.17 -16.14
C ALA A 162 -6.81 -3.68 -15.88
N SER A 163 -6.30 -4.09 -14.71
CA SER A 163 -6.21 -5.49 -14.31
C SER A 163 -7.60 -6.13 -14.24
N LEU A 164 -8.56 -5.49 -13.57
CA LEU A 164 -9.96 -5.95 -13.48
C LEU A 164 -10.62 -6.04 -14.87
N THR A 165 -10.42 -5.04 -15.72
CA THR A 165 -10.93 -5.07 -17.10
C THR A 165 -10.34 -6.24 -17.89
N SER A 166 -9.04 -6.54 -17.71
CA SER A 166 -8.39 -7.67 -18.38
C SER A 166 -8.87 -9.05 -17.88
N ARG A 167 -9.47 -9.09 -16.68
CA ARG A 167 -10.17 -10.27 -16.12
C ARG A 167 -11.63 -10.38 -16.59
N GLY A 168 -12.10 -9.45 -17.43
CA GLY A 168 -13.43 -9.48 -18.03
C GLY A 168 -14.52 -8.74 -17.24
N LEU A 169 -14.16 -8.01 -16.18
CA LEU A 169 -15.14 -7.25 -15.40
C LEU A 169 -15.51 -5.95 -16.11
N SER A 170 -16.77 -5.54 -15.97
CA SER A 170 -17.19 -4.19 -16.35
C SER A 170 -16.81 -3.20 -15.24
N VAL A 171 -15.80 -2.36 -15.50
CA VAL A 171 -15.21 -1.46 -14.50
C VAL A 171 -15.70 -0.02 -14.65
N SER A 172 -16.16 0.57 -13.55
CA SER A 172 -16.43 2.02 -13.43
C SER A 172 -15.34 2.68 -12.61
N LEU A 173 -14.58 3.61 -13.18
CA LEU A 173 -13.55 4.38 -12.47
C LEU A 173 -14.11 5.75 -12.06
N VAL A 174 -14.16 6.00 -10.76
CA VAL A 174 -14.71 7.23 -10.16
C VAL A 174 -13.57 8.07 -9.61
N GLU A 175 -13.36 9.27 -10.15
CA GLU A 175 -12.39 10.24 -9.62
C GLU A 175 -13.12 11.54 -9.27
N PRO A 176 -13.13 11.96 -7.99
CA PRO A 176 -13.78 13.20 -7.58
C PRO A 176 -13.00 14.46 -7.97
N ALA A 177 -11.73 14.33 -8.38
CA ALA A 177 -10.90 15.43 -8.85
C ALA A 177 -10.74 15.41 -10.39
N PRO A 178 -10.40 16.54 -11.04
CA PRO A 178 -10.04 16.51 -12.45
C PRO A 178 -8.83 15.58 -12.68
N PRO A 179 -8.77 14.86 -13.82
CA PRO A 179 -7.77 13.82 -14.06
C PRO A 179 -6.34 14.32 -13.89
N ARG A 180 -5.64 13.81 -12.87
CA ARG A 180 -4.31 14.30 -12.45
C ARG A 180 -3.18 13.90 -13.40
N TRP A 181 -3.38 12.95 -14.32
CA TRP A 181 -2.37 12.59 -15.32
C TRP A 181 -2.07 13.73 -16.30
N ARG A 182 -2.99 14.70 -16.48
CA ARG A 182 -2.72 15.96 -17.19
C ARG A 182 -1.70 16.86 -16.49
N LEU A 183 -1.45 16.69 -15.18
CA LEU A 183 -0.58 17.58 -14.40
C LEU A 183 0.88 17.11 -14.31
N ARG A 184 1.20 15.86 -14.67
CA ARG A 184 2.57 15.32 -14.61
C ARG A 184 3.24 15.19 -15.98
N SER A 185 2.52 14.93 -17.07
CA SER A 185 3.08 14.87 -18.43
C SER A 185 3.15 16.23 -19.14
N ALA A 186 2.45 17.26 -18.66
CA ALA A 186 2.48 18.60 -19.24
C ALA A 186 3.61 19.52 -18.71
N ARG A 187 4.38 19.09 -17.70
CA ARG A 187 5.49 19.88 -17.15
C ARG A 187 6.81 19.63 -17.89
N ARG A 188 6.82 19.96 -19.20
CA ARG A 188 8.06 20.27 -19.94
C ARG A 188 8.22 21.78 -20.20
N SER A 189 7.46 22.61 -19.50
CA SER A 189 7.66 24.06 -19.41
C SER A 189 7.17 24.60 -18.05
N GLY A 190 8.08 25.25 -17.31
CA GLY A 190 7.75 26.26 -16.30
C GLY A 190 7.49 25.82 -14.84
N SER A 191 8.47 26.14 -13.99
CA SER A 191 8.44 26.50 -12.55
C SER A 191 7.51 25.79 -11.52
N TRP A 192 8.21 25.11 -10.60
CA TRP A 192 8.19 25.13 -9.12
C TRP A 192 6.92 25.20 -8.23
N SER A 193 6.84 24.19 -7.33
CA SER A 193 6.33 24.08 -5.92
C SER A 193 4.88 24.50 -5.56
N ARG A 194 4.15 23.88 -4.61
CA ARG A 194 4.41 22.88 -3.54
C ARG A 194 3.07 22.23 -3.12
N GLY A 195 3.10 21.03 -2.54
CA GLY A 195 2.03 20.46 -1.73
C GLY A 195 1.54 19.07 -2.18
N SER A 196 2.04 18.02 -1.54
CA SER A 196 1.80 16.61 -1.88
C SER A 196 1.04 15.88 -0.78
N THR A 197 -0.01 15.14 -1.14
CA THR A 197 -0.59 14.04 -0.35
C THR A 197 -0.90 12.85 -1.28
N PRO A 198 -0.69 11.59 -0.85
CA PRO A 198 -0.97 10.41 -1.67
C PRO A 198 -2.45 9.97 -1.57
N THR A 199 -3.00 9.39 -2.65
CA THR A 199 -4.40 8.93 -2.76
C THR A 199 -4.49 7.43 -3.03
N THR A 200 -5.43 6.77 -2.34
CA THR A 200 -5.74 5.32 -2.34
C THR A 200 -6.77 4.94 -3.41
N ALA A 201 -6.66 3.70 -3.93
CA ALA A 201 -7.65 3.06 -4.80
C ALA A 201 -8.64 2.21 -3.99
N TRP A 202 -9.91 2.25 -4.36
CA TRP A 202 -11.01 1.47 -3.76
C TRP A 202 -11.61 0.53 -4.77
N ILE A 203 -12.13 -0.61 -4.38
CA ILE A 203 -12.94 -1.46 -5.26
C ILE A 203 -14.23 -1.84 -4.55
N CYS A 204 -15.37 -1.72 -5.23
CA CYS A 204 -16.67 -2.22 -4.76
C CYS A 204 -17.26 -3.16 -5.83
N ALA A 205 -17.51 -4.42 -5.47
CA ALA A 205 -18.16 -5.42 -6.32
C ALA A 205 -19.69 -5.39 -6.11
N PRO A 206 -20.53 -5.31 -7.17
CA PRO A 206 -21.98 -5.25 -7.02
C PRO A 206 -22.62 -6.59 -6.67
N GLY A 207 -23.30 -6.62 -5.52
CA GLY A 207 -24.34 -7.59 -5.15
C GLY A 207 -25.61 -6.94 -4.56
N SER A 208 -25.67 -5.61 -4.47
CA SER A 208 -26.80 -4.89 -3.85
C SER A 208 -27.60 -4.07 -4.87
N VAL A 209 -28.90 -4.36 -4.93
CA VAL A 209 -29.89 -3.64 -5.75
C VAL A 209 -30.09 -2.24 -5.17
N TRP A 210 -29.75 -1.21 -5.93
CA TRP A 210 -30.05 0.19 -5.59
C TRP A 210 -31.44 0.59 -6.10
N PRO A 211 -32.27 1.29 -5.31
CA PRO A 211 -33.52 1.86 -5.80
C PRO A 211 -33.23 2.97 -6.81
N ARG A 212 -33.78 2.86 -8.03
CA ARG A 212 -33.70 3.88 -9.07
C ARG A 212 -34.42 5.15 -8.58
N SER A 213 -33.68 6.23 -8.36
CA SER A 213 -34.28 7.56 -8.28
C SER A 213 -34.44 8.14 -9.69
N SER A 214 -35.66 8.57 -10.01
CA SER A 214 -36.01 9.25 -11.25
C SER A 214 -35.39 10.64 -11.30
N SER A 215 -34.60 10.91 -12.33
CA SER A 215 -33.99 12.22 -12.61
C SER A 215 -35.05 13.27 -12.97
N PRO A 216 -34.99 14.51 -12.46
CA PRO A 216 -35.78 15.61 -12.99
C PRO A 216 -35.09 16.21 -14.22
N THR A 217 -35.83 16.31 -15.32
CA THR A 217 -35.45 17.03 -16.54
C THR A 217 -35.20 18.50 -16.25
N VAL A 218 -33.96 18.96 -16.47
CA VAL A 218 -33.60 20.38 -16.48
C VAL A 218 -33.92 20.96 -17.86
N ARG A 219 -34.79 21.97 -17.89
CA ARG A 219 -35.23 22.68 -19.10
C ARG A 219 -34.36 23.93 -19.27
N GLU A 220 -33.61 23.99 -20.37
CA GLU A 220 -32.67 25.08 -20.66
C GLU A 220 -33.41 26.33 -21.20
N GLY A 221 -33.36 27.41 -20.43
CA GLY A 221 -34.00 28.69 -20.77
C GLY A 221 -33.13 29.51 -21.73
N ARG A 222 -33.63 29.74 -22.94
CA ARG A 222 -33.04 30.67 -23.92
C ARG A 222 -33.07 32.10 -23.38
N ARG A 223 -31.91 32.76 -23.30
CA ARG A 223 -31.81 34.22 -23.14
C ARG A 223 -32.03 34.90 -24.49
N SER A 224 -33.02 35.77 -24.53
CA SER A 224 -33.34 36.69 -25.62
C SER A 224 -32.51 37.95 -25.48
N THR A 225 -31.76 38.32 -26.52
CA THR A 225 -31.09 39.62 -26.67
C THR A 225 -32.09 40.69 -27.08
N ARG A 226 -32.09 41.82 -26.37
CA ARG A 226 -32.39 43.16 -26.90
C ARG A 226 -31.38 44.13 -26.30
#